data_AF-A0A2V8LIH0-F1
#
_entry.id   AF-A0A2V8LIH0-F1
#
_cell.length_a   1.000
_cell.length_b   1.000
_cell.length_c   1.000
_cell.angle_alpha   90.00
_cell.angle_beta   90.00
_cell.angle_gamma   90.00
#
_symmetry.space_group_name_H-M   'P 1'
#
loop_
_entity.id
_entity.type
_entity.pdbx_description
1 polymer ?
#
loop_
_entity_poly.entity_id
_entity_poly.type
_entity_poly.pdbx_seq_one_letter_code
_entity_poly.pdbx_strand_id
1 'polypeptide(L)'
;MNAQALREYLALGYVPAPLTLFERIEKLLPGHYMVVEKGQVREQQYWDVPSGPIEIRSEEEWIERVREKLLESIRVRLVSDVPLGAFLSGGIDSSSIVAAMARMTDRPVKTYAIG
;
A
#
# COMPACT_ATOMS: atom_id res chain seq x y z
N MET A 1 24.51 -12.91 10.69
CA MET A 1 23.82 -12.19 9.60
C MET A 1 23.04 -13.23 8.81
N ASN A 2 21.77 -12.98 8.50
CA ASN A 2 20.95 -13.95 7.78
C ASN A 2 21.38 -14.02 6.30
N ALA A 3 22.10 -15.09 5.93
CA ALA A 3 22.65 -15.27 4.58
C ALA A 3 21.55 -15.42 3.51
N GLN A 4 20.41 -16.04 3.87
CA GLN A 4 19.27 -16.13 2.96
C GLN A 4 18.68 -14.74 2.69
N ALA A 5 18.46 -13.95 3.73
CA ALA A 5 17.94 -12.59 3.58
C ALA A 5 18.85 -11.69 2.73
N LEU A 6 20.18 -11.82 2.89
CA LEU A 6 21.14 -11.10 2.06
C LEU A 6 21.03 -11.52 0.58
N ARG A 7 20.89 -12.82 0.31
CA ARG A 7 20.70 -13.33 -1.05
C ARG A 7 19.41 -12.78 -1.66
N GLU A 8 18.29 -12.79 -0.94
CA GLU A 8 17.03 -12.23 -1.43
C GLU A 8 17.13 -10.73 -1.68
N TYR A 9 17.81 -9.98 -0.81
CA TYR A 9 18.05 -8.54 -1.02
C TYR A 9 18.82 -8.28 -2.32
N LEU A 10 19.88 -9.04 -2.58
CA LEU A 10 20.68 -8.89 -3.79
C LEU A 10 19.90 -9.29 -5.06
N ALA A 11 18.96 -10.23 -4.95
CA ALA A 11 18.14 -10.67 -6.08
C ALA A 11 16.93 -9.75 -6.36
N LEU A 12 16.28 -9.22 -5.33
CA LEU A 12 14.99 -8.54 -5.41
C LEU A 12 15.06 -7.02 -5.15
N GLY A 13 16.18 -6.53 -4.61
CA GLY A 13 16.34 -5.14 -4.17
C GLY A 13 15.70 -4.85 -2.80
N TYR A 14 15.10 -5.86 -2.15
CA TYR A 14 14.54 -5.77 -0.80
C TYR A 14 14.53 -7.16 -0.14
N VAL A 15 14.41 -7.20 1.19
CA VAL A 15 14.26 -8.48 1.93
C VAL A 15 12.76 -8.80 2.06
N PRO A 16 12.23 -9.88 1.49
CA PRO A 16 10.82 -10.26 1.66
C PRO A 16 10.53 -10.75 3.08
N ALA A 17 9.31 -10.55 3.58
CA ALA A 17 8.87 -11.17 4.84
C ALA A 17 8.84 -12.71 4.70
N PRO A 18 9.09 -13.48 5.78
CA PRO A 18 9.31 -13.02 7.16
C PRO A 18 10.77 -12.63 7.44
N LEU A 19 11.67 -12.70 6.47
CA LEU A 19 13.10 -12.51 6.70
C LEU A 19 13.47 -11.07 7.10
N THR A 20 14.51 -10.93 7.92
CA THR A 20 15.31 -9.72 8.05
C THR A 20 16.78 -10.02 7.81
N LEU A 21 17.62 -9.01 7.62
CA LEU A 21 19.08 -9.20 7.52
C LEU A 21 19.70 -9.73 8.83
N PHE A 22 18.98 -9.65 9.94
CA PHE A 22 19.42 -10.11 11.25
C PHE A 22 18.94 -11.54 11.50
N GLU A 23 19.78 -12.32 12.18
CA GLU A 23 19.36 -13.64 12.65
C GLU A 23 18.37 -13.50 13.81
N ARG A 24 17.40 -14.41 13.87
CA ARG A 24 16.39 -14.48 14.94
C ARG A 24 15.49 -13.23 15.05
N ILE A 25 15.50 -12.36 14.06
CA ILE A 25 14.53 -11.27 13.92
C ILE A 25 13.74 -11.52 12.64
N GLU A 26 12.42 -11.61 12.79
CA GLU A 26 11.49 -11.88 11.70
C GLU A 26 10.44 -10.78 11.61
N LYS A 27 10.02 -10.47 10.38
CA LYS A 27 8.90 -9.58 10.12
C LYS A 27 7.62 -10.39 10.14
N LEU A 28 6.61 -9.85 10.80
CA LEU A 28 5.24 -10.35 10.67
C LEU A 28 4.82 -10.33 9.20
N LEU A 29 4.12 -11.37 8.76
CA LEU A 29 3.63 -11.45 7.38
C LEU A 29 2.55 -10.38 7.13
N PRO A 30 2.48 -9.79 5.91
CA PRO A 30 1.39 -8.90 5.54
C PRO A 30 0.02 -9.59 5.72
N GLY A 31 -1.00 -8.84 6.14
CA GLY A 31 -2.33 -9.40 6.37
C GLY A 31 -2.43 -10.33 7.58
N HIS A 32 -1.41 -10.37 8.45
CA HIS A 32 -1.41 -11.14 9.69
C HIS A 32 -1.36 -10.21 10.91
N TYR A 33 -1.94 -10.67 12.01
CA TYR A 33 -1.68 -10.13 13.35
C TYR A 33 -1.06 -11.21 14.23
N MET A 34 -0.30 -10.80 15.24
CA MET A 34 0.32 -11.70 16.21
C MET A 34 -0.16 -11.36 17.62
N VAL A 35 -0.57 -12.38 18.37
CA VAL A 35 -0.95 -12.30 19.78
C VAL A 35 0.15 -12.96 20.60
N VAL A 36 0.70 -12.21 21.55
CA VAL A 36 1.67 -12.71 22.52
C VAL A 36 1.04 -12.64 23.90
N GLU A 37 0.69 -13.80 24.46
CA GLU A 37 0.00 -13.88 25.75
C GLU A 37 0.51 -15.09 26.55
N LYS A 38 0.84 -14.89 27.85
CA LYS A 38 1.27 -15.96 28.77
C LYS A 38 2.42 -16.83 28.22
N GLY A 39 3.37 -16.21 27.52
CA GLY A 39 4.51 -16.90 26.91
C GLY A 39 4.16 -17.70 25.64
N GLN A 40 2.93 -17.63 25.16
CA GLN A 40 2.52 -18.18 23.86
C GLN A 40 2.51 -17.10 22.80
N VAL A 41 2.89 -17.49 21.58
CA VAL A 41 2.80 -16.65 20.40
C VAL A 41 1.84 -17.33 19.42
N ARG A 42 0.85 -16.58 18.93
CA ARG A 42 -0.10 -17.04 17.91
C ARG A 42 -0.18 -16.01 16.81
N GLU A 43 0.00 -16.45 15.58
CA GLU A 43 -0.17 -15.62 14.39
C GLU A 43 -1.47 -16.02 13.69
N GLN A 44 -2.22 -15.03 13.21
CA GLN A 44 -3.47 -15.25 12.49
C GLN A 44 -3.52 -14.33 11.27
N GLN A 45 -3.75 -14.93 10.11
CA GLN A 45 -4.08 -14.20 8.91
C GLN A 45 -5.51 -13.64 9.03
N TYR A 46 -5.65 -12.33 8.84
CA TYR A 46 -6.93 -11.64 8.80
C TYR A 46 -7.29 -11.15 7.39
N TRP A 47 -6.33 -11.13 6.47
CA TRP A 47 -6.54 -10.71 5.09
C TRP A 47 -5.55 -11.40 4.14
N ASP A 48 -6.03 -11.70 2.93
CA ASP A 48 -5.21 -12.12 1.80
C ASP A 48 -5.77 -11.51 0.51
N VAL A 49 -5.00 -11.58 -0.57
CA VAL A 49 -5.46 -11.21 -1.91
C VAL A 49 -6.63 -12.12 -2.28
N PRO A 50 -7.83 -11.57 -2.56
CA PRO A 50 -8.96 -12.39 -2.96
C PRO A 50 -8.63 -13.18 -4.23
N SER A 51 -8.78 -14.50 -4.15
CA SER A 51 -8.75 -15.39 -5.31
C SER A 51 -10.17 -15.92 -5.53
N GLY A 52 -10.61 -15.98 -6.79
CA GLY A 52 -11.99 -16.34 -7.10
C GLY A 52 -12.37 -16.05 -8.55
N PRO A 53 -13.63 -16.37 -8.93
CA PRO A 53 -14.13 -16.10 -10.27
C PRO A 53 -14.09 -14.61 -10.56
N ILE A 54 -13.71 -14.26 -11.80
CA ILE A 54 -13.76 -12.88 -12.28
C ILE A 54 -15.23 -12.47 -12.36
N GLU A 55 -15.55 -11.34 -11.74
CA GLU A 55 -16.89 -10.80 -11.81
C GLU A 55 -17.15 -10.20 -13.19
N ILE A 56 -18.26 -10.60 -13.82
CA ILE A 56 -18.65 -10.10 -15.13
C ILE A 56 -19.55 -8.88 -14.92
N ARG A 57 -19.09 -7.72 -15.39
CA ARG A 57 -19.80 -6.43 -15.41
C ARG A 57 -19.55 -5.73 -16.74
N SER A 58 -20.35 -4.72 -17.07
CA SER A 58 -20.06 -3.88 -18.23
C SER A 58 -18.80 -3.03 -18.00
N GLU A 59 -18.24 -2.51 -19.08
CA GLU A 59 -17.10 -1.59 -19.01
C GLU A 59 -17.47 -0.32 -18.24
N GLU A 60 -18.66 0.23 -18.45
CA GLU A 60 -19.15 1.44 -17.78
C GLU A 60 -19.26 1.24 -16.27
N GLU A 61 -19.75 0.08 -15.84
CA GLU A 61 -19.81 -0.28 -14.42
C GLU A 61 -18.41 -0.35 -13.81
N TRP A 62 -17.43 -0.93 -14.53
CA TRP A 62 -16.05 -0.97 -14.05
C TRP A 62 -15.40 0.40 -13.97
N ILE A 63 -15.65 1.26 -14.97
CA ILE A 63 -15.15 2.65 -14.98
C ILE A 63 -15.66 3.39 -13.74
N GLU A 64 -16.95 3.30 -13.42
CA GLU A 64 -17.51 4.00 -12.27
C GLU A 64 -16.97 3.41 -10.96
N ARG A 65 -16.91 2.09 -10.81
CA ARG A 65 -16.41 1.46 -9.57
C ARG A 65 -14.95 1.78 -9.30
N VAL A 66 -14.09 1.77 -10.34
CA VAL A 66 -12.68 2.16 -10.19
C VAL A 66 -12.58 3.62 -9.77
N ARG A 67 -13.36 4.51 -10.41
CA ARG A 67 -13.42 5.93 -10.05
C ARG A 67 -13.86 6.11 -8.61
N GLU A 68 -14.96 5.49 -8.19
CA GLU A 68 -15.48 5.57 -6.82
C GLU A 68 -14.45 5.10 -5.80
N LYS A 69 -13.83 3.93 -6.02
CA LYS A 69 -12.84 3.36 -5.10
C LYS A 69 -11.54 4.16 -5.06
N LEU A 70 -11.09 4.69 -6.20
CA LEU A 70 -9.95 5.59 -6.24
C LEU A 70 -10.24 6.86 -5.43
N LEU A 71 -11.37 7.52 -5.69
CA LEU A 71 -11.76 8.75 -5.00
C LEU A 71 -11.97 8.52 -3.49
N GLU A 72 -12.59 7.41 -3.10
CA GLU A 72 -12.73 7.00 -1.69
C GLU A 72 -11.36 6.81 -1.03
N SER A 73 -10.46 6.07 -1.67
CA SER A 73 -9.12 5.79 -1.14
C SER A 73 -8.29 7.05 -0.91
N ILE A 74 -8.45 8.05 -1.79
CA ILE A 74 -7.79 9.35 -1.71
C ILE A 74 -8.42 10.19 -0.60
N ARG A 75 -9.76 10.25 -0.55
CA ARG A 75 -10.50 11.00 0.48
C ARG A 75 -10.10 10.57 1.90
N VAL A 76 -10.00 9.28 2.16
CA VAL A 76 -9.58 8.76 3.49
C VAL A 76 -8.16 9.20 3.86
N ARG A 77 -7.28 9.37 2.86
CA ARG A 77 -5.88 9.80 3.06
C ARG A 77 -5.70 11.32 3.12
N LEU A 78 -6.74 12.09 2.82
CA LEU A 78 -6.71 13.55 2.94
C LEU A 78 -6.94 14.04 4.37
N VAL A 79 -7.38 13.18 5.29
CA VAL A 79 -7.54 13.52 6.70
C VAL A 79 -6.16 13.57 7.35
N SER A 80 -5.62 14.78 7.52
CA SER A 80 -4.31 15.02 8.13
C SER A 80 -4.31 16.28 8.98
N ASP A 81 -3.60 16.23 10.10
CA ASP A 81 -3.29 17.35 11.00
C ASP A 81 -2.12 18.21 10.50
N VAL A 82 -1.38 17.73 9.50
CA VAL A 82 -0.26 18.42 8.87
C VAL A 82 -0.53 18.71 7.39
N PRO A 83 0.15 19.71 6.79
CA PRO A 83 0.01 19.97 5.35
C PRO A 83 0.41 18.76 4.51
N LEU A 84 -0.48 18.35 3.60
CA LEU A 84 -0.21 17.27 2.66
C LEU A 84 0.51 17.77 1.40
N GLY A 85 1.36 16.91 0.86
CA GLY A 85 1.98 17.07 -0.45
C GLY A 85 1.94 15.74 -1.21
N ALA A 86 2.09 15.81 -2.53
CA ALA A 86 2.09 14.64 -3.40
C ALA A 86 3.36 14.61 -4.26
N PHE A 87 3.91 13.41 -4.45
CA PHE A 87 4.88 13.20 -5.52
C PHE A 87 4.14 13.18 -6.86
N LEU A 88 4.56 14.04 -7.77
CA LEU A 88 4.00 14.16 -9.11
C LEU A 88 5.07 13.77 -10.12
N SER A 89 4.74 12.77 -10.93
CA SER A 89 5.47 12.42 -12.14
C SER A 89 4.65 12.84 -13.36
N GLY A 90 5.21 12.73 -14.57
CA GLY A 90 4.44 12.91 -15.82
C GLY A 90 3.50 11.75 -16.16
N GLY A 91 3.33 10.78 -15.25
CA GLY A 91 2.51 9.58 -15.46
C GLY A 91 1.05 9.77 -15.09
N ILE A 92 0.19 8.90 -15.63
CA ILE A 92 -1.25 8.93 -15.41
C ILE A 92 -1.64 8.67 -13.95
N ASP A 93 -0.90 7.82 -13.23
CA ASP A 93 -1.24 7.42 -11.85
C ASP A 93 -1.12 8.60 -10.88
N SER A 94 0.07 9.21 -10.80
CA SER A 94 0.33 10.34 -9.92
C SER A 94 -0.51 11.56 -10.29
N SER A 95 -0.69 11.80 -11.59
CA SER A 95 -1.57 12.86 -12.10
C SER A 95 -3.03 12.66 -11.71
N SER A 96 -3.53 11.42 -11.76
CA SER A 96 -4.90 11.08 -11.34
C SER A 96 -5.10 11.30 -9.84
N ILE A 97 -4.11 10.94 -9.03
CA ILE A 97 -4.14 11.19 -7.58
C ILE A 97 -4.16 12.69 -7.31
N VAL A 98 -3.23 13.45 -7.88
CA VAL A 98 -3.14 14.91 -7.67
C VAL A 98 -4.41 15.63 -8.14
N ALA A 99 -4.95 15.25 -9.30
CA ALA A 99 -6.18 15.83 -9.82
C ALA A 99 -7.38 15.56 -8.89
N ALA A 100 -7.48 14.35 -8.32
CA ALA A 100 -8.51 14.02 -7.35
C ALA A 100 -8.33 14.78 -6.04
N MET A 101 -7.10 14.87 -5.51
CA MET A 101 -6.78 15.66 -4.32
C MET A 101 -7.21 17.12 -4.51
N ALA A 102 -6.83 17.74 -5.63
CA ALA A 102 -7.13 19.15 -5.92
C ALA A 102 -8.64 19.45 -5.99
N ARG A 103 -9.48 18.47 -6.35
CA ARG A 103 -10.95 18.60 -6.34
C ARG A 103 -11.57 18.46 -4.94
N MET A 104 -10.84 17.87 -4.00
CA MET A 104 -11.33 17.55 -2.65
C MET A 104 -10.73 18.45 -1.57
N THR A 105 -9.85 19.38 -1.93
CA THR A 105 -9.17 20.28 -1.00
C THR A 105 -9.37 21.74 -1.38
N ASP A 106 -9.67 22.59 -0.41
CA ASP A 106 -9.86 24.04 -0.63
C ASP A 106 -8.56 24.81 -0.85
N ARG A 107 -7.41 24.13 -0.75
CA ARG A 107 -6.08 24.72 -0.90
C ARG A 107 -5.34 24.03 -2.06
N PRO A 108 -4.46 24.75 -2.77
CA PRO A 108 -3.63 24.14 -3.80
C PRO A 108 -2.80 22.96 -3.25
N VAL A 109 -2.83 21.83 -3.96
CA VAL A 109 -2.01 20.66 -3.63
C VAL A 109 -0.55 20.97 -3.91
N LYS A 110 0.32 20.81 -2.90
CA LYS A 110 1.77 20.95 -3.10
C LYS A 110 2.31 19.70 -3.78
N THR A 111 2.89 19.85 -4.96
CA THR A 111 3.44 18.74 -5.75
C THR A 111 4.95 18.82 -5.88
N TYR A 112 5.63 17.68 -5.82
CA TYR A 112 7.09 17.58 -5.94
C TYR A 112 7.47 16.54 -6.98
N ALA A 113 8.42 16.88 -7.85
CA ALA A 113 8.99 15.98 -8.85
C ALA A 113 10.46 15.72 -8.52
N ILE A 114 10.94 14.52 -8.80
CA ILE A 114 12.34 14.11 -8.66
C ILE A 114 12.83 13.68 -10.03
N GLY A 115 14.01 14.13 -10.43
CA GLY A 115 14.67 13.81 -11.69
C GLY A 115 16.17 13.64 -11.52
#